data_AF-A0AAW3ZV49-F1
#
_entry.id   AF-A0AAW3ZV49-F1
#
_cell.length_a   1.000
_cell.length_b   1.000
_cell.length_c   1.000
_cell.angle_alpha   90.00
_cell.angle_beta   90.00
_cell.angle_gamma   90.00
#
_symmetry.space_group_name_H-M   'P 1'
#
loop_
_entity.id
_entity.type
_entity.pdbx_description
1 polymer ?
#
loop_
_entity_poly.entity_id
_entity_poly.type
_entity_poly.pdbx_seq_one_letter_code
_entity_poly.pdbx_strand_id
1 'polypeptide(L)'
;MNDEFIPVGIFAKINEVKIRSLYVSYFYDRKIGRTDRFKKIDGRLYVTSFYPQTKKIHDDIERVTELYYEISKNYESDFLLAKDLLKFLPFITVYNIYQTLVVFKFQKHTVKFIEAFEKLKAERSKDDSQVV
;
A
#
# COMPACT_ATOMS: atom_id res chain seq x y z
N MET A 1 -12.47 -20.59 -5.39
CA MET A 1 -12.47 -19.67 -6.54
C MET A 1 -11.51 -20.25 -7.56
N ASN A 2 -11.92 -20.45 -8.81
CA ASN A 2 -11.01 -20.93 -9.85
C ASN A 2 -10.06 -19.77 -10.19
N ASP A 3 -8.76 -19.93 -9.93
CA ASP A 3 -7.75 -18.95 -10.32
C ASP A 3 -7.68 -18.89 -11.85
N GLU A 4 -8.45 -17.98 -12.44
CA GLU A 4 -8.50 -17.77 -13.88
C GLU A 4 -7.24 -17.02 -14.32
N PHE A 5 -6.48 -17.59 -15.26
CA PHE A 5 -5.32 -16.92 -15.84
C PHE A 5 -5.77 -16.03 -16.99
N ILE A 6 -5.54 -14.73 -16.88
CA ILE A 6 -5.88 -13.76 -17.93
C ILE A 6 -4.61 -13.25 -18.63
N PRO A 7 -4.70 -12.86 -19.92
CA PRO A 7 -3.56 -12.30 -20.64
C PRO A 7 -2.98 -11.08 -19.91
N VAL A 8 -1.65 -11.01 -19.82
CA VAL A 8 -0.95 -9.92 -19.10
C VAL A 8 -1.32 -8.52 -19.61
N GLY A 9 -1.60 -8.37 -20.91
CA GLY A 9 -2.07 -7.10 -21.47
C GLY A 9 -3.47 -6.70 -20.98
N ILE A 10 -4.38 -7.68 -20.83
CA ILE A 10 -5.72 -7.44 -20.29
C ILE A 10 -5.64 -7.09 -18.82
N PHE A 11 -4.86 -7.86 -18.04
CA PHE A 11 -4.62 -7.57 -16.63
C PHE A 11 -4.04 -6.16 -16.41
N ALA A 12 -3.04 -5.79 -17.21
CA ALA A 12 -2.40 -4.48 -17.16
C ALA A 12 -3.41 -3.35 -17.37
N LYS A 13 -4.33 -3.52 -18.33
CA LYS A 13 -5.39 -2.55 -18.61
C LYS A 13 -6.42 -2.46 -17.49
N ILE A 14 -6.88 -3.60 -16.97
CA ILE A 14 -7.90 -3.65 -15.90
C ILE A 14 -7.37 -3.01 -14.60
N ASN A 15 -6.10 -3.26 -14.25
CA ASN A 15 -5.52 -2.84 -12.98
C ASN A 15 -4.67 -1.56 -13.10
N GLU A 16 -4.70 -0.89 -14.26
CA GLU A 16 -3.91 0.32 -14.55
C GLU A 16 -2.40 0.19 -14.23
N VAL A 17 -1.85 -1.01 -14.37
CA VAL A 17 -0.43 -1.28 -14.12
C VAL A 17 0.37 -1.30 -15.41
N LYS A 18 1.60 -0.79 -15.36
CA LYS A 18 2.51 -0.85 -16.51
C LYS A 18 2.84 -2.30 -16.83
N ILE A 19 2.60 -2.70 -18.08
CA ILE A 19 2.88 -4.06 -18.56
C ILE A 19 4.34 -4.48 -18.29
N ARG A 20 5.29 -3.54 -18.41
CA ARG A 20 6.72 -3.75 -18.11
C ARG A 20 6.94 -4.25 -16.68
N SER A 21 6.20 -3.73 -15.71
CA SER A 21 6.30 -4.14 -14.31
C SER A 21 5.90 -5.61 -14.14
N LEU A 22 4.89 -6.08 -14.87
CA LEU A 22 4.44 -7.48 -14.84
C LEU A 22 5.50 -8.42 -15.43
N TYR A 23 6.18 -8.02 -16.50
CA TYR A 23 7.31 -8.78 -17.05
C TYR A 23 8.48 -8.87 -16.06
N VAL A 24 8.80 -7.77 -15.37
CA VAL A 24 9.83 -7.78 -14.31
C VAL A 24 9.44 -8.75 -13.19
N SER A 25 8.20 -8.72 -12.73
CA SER A 25 7.68 -9.66 -11.74
C SER A 25 7.75 -11.12 -12.22
N TYR A 26 7.44 -11.39 -13.49
CA TYR A 26 7.59 -12.73 -14.08
C TYR A 26 9.03 -13.24 -14.04
N PHE A 27 10.01 -12.40 -14.43
CA PHE A 27 11.42 -12.79 -14.37
C PHE A 27 11.90 -13.01 -12.94
N TYR A 28 11.46 -12.18 -12.01
CA TYR A 28 11.75 -12.36 -10.59
C TYR A 28 11.19 -13.68 -10.07
N ASP A 29 9.93 -13.99 -10.39
CA ASP A 29 9.27 -15.24 -9.99
C ASP A 29 9.99 -16.48 -10.50
N ARG A 30 10.40 -16.46 -11.77
CA ARG A 30 11.24 -17.53 -12.34
C ARG A 30 12.56 -17.70 -11.61
N LYS A 31 13.20 -16.60 -11.20
CA LYS A 31 14.48 -16.64 -10.47
C LYS A 31 14.32 -17.31 -9.10
N ILE A 32 13.20 -17.08 -8.42
CA ILE A 32 12.94 -17.62 -7.07
C ILE A 32 12.14 -18.93 -7.08
N GLY A 33 11.85 -19.50 -8.25
CA GLY A 33 11.08 -20.76 -8.38
C GLY A 33 9.58 -20.62 -8.10
N ARG A 34 9.03 -19.41 -8.14
CA ARG A 34 7.59 -19.15 -7.94
C ARG A 34 6.82 -19.34 -9.25
N THR A 35 5.77 -20.15 -9.25
CA THR A 35 5.04 -20.57 -10.49
C THR A 35 3.52 -20.38 -10.44
N ASP A 36 2.99 -19.91 -9.31
CA ASP A 36 1.55 -19.71 -9.07
C ASP A 36 1.00 -18.45 -9.76
N ARG A 37 1.82 -17.41 -9.96
CA ARG A 37 1.33 -16.10 -10.45
C ARG A 37 1.28 -15.94 -11.95
N PHE A 38 2.19 -16.59 -12.68
CA PHE A 38 2.34 -16.39 -14.11
C PHE A 38 2.39 -17.73 -14.82
N LYS A 39 1.74 -17.80 -15.99
CA LYS A 39 1.83 -18.96 -16.89
C LYS A 39 2.17 -18.50 -18.30
N LYS A 40 2.96 -19.30 -19.01
CA LYS A 40 3.22 -19.12 -20.43
C LYS A 40 2.45 -20.18 -21.19
N ILE A 41 1.51 -19.76 -22.04
CA ILE A 41 0.65 -20.63 -22.86
C ILE A 41 0.81 -20.16 -24.30
N ASP A 42 1.23 -21.05 -25.21
CA ASP A 42 1.47 -20.75 -26.64
C ASP A 42 2.33 -19.50 -26.87
N GLY A 43 3.42 -19.38 -26.12
CA GLY A 43 4.33 -18.25 -26.22
C GLY A 43 3.85 -16.96 -25.55
N ARG A 44 2.58 -16.88 -25.15
CA ARG A 44 1.95 -15.69 -24.54
C ARG A 44 1.98 -15.79 -23.01
N LEU A 45 2.17 -14.64 -22.36
CA LEU A 45 2.24 -14.54 -20.90
C LEU A 45 0.85 -14.22 -20.32
N TYR A 46 0.45 -15.04 -19.36
CA TYR A 46 -0.77 -14.92 -18.59
C TYR A 46 -0.42 -14.72 -17.12
N VAL A 47 -1.27 -13.99 -16.42
CA VAL A 47 -1.17 -13.73 -14.99
C VAL A 47 -2.46 -14.19 -14.33
N THR A 48 -2.35 -14.75 -13.13
CA THR A 48 -3.54 -15.06 -12.33
C THR A 48 -4.40 -13.80 -12.17
N SER A 49 -5.71 -13.93 -12.34
CA SER A 49 -6.67 -12.85 -12.07
C SER A 49 -6.60 -12.41 -10.61
N PHE A 50 -6.22 -13.32 -9.71
CA PHE A 50 -5.89 -13.04 -8.33
C PHE A 50 -4.39 -12.77 -8.17
N TYR A 51 -3.90 -11.62 -8.64
CA TYR A 51 -2.53 -11.19 -8.40
C TYR A 51 -2.45 -10.56 -6.99
N PRO A 52 -1.93 -11.26 -5.97
CA PRO A 52 -2.11 -10.86 -4.57
C PRO A 52 -1.41 -9.53 -4.25
N GLN A 53 -0.42 -9.14 -5.06
CA GLN A 53 0.31 -7.89 -4.87
C GLN A 53 -0.44 -6.66 -5.38
N THR A 54 -1.35 -6.74 -6.36
CA THR A 54 -2.10 -5.55 -6.80
C THR A 54 -3.28 -5.27 -5.88
N LYS A 55 -4.03 -6.32 -5.50
CA LYS A 55 -5.13 -6.18 -4.55
C LYS A 55 -4.61 -5.72 -3.18
N LYS A 56 -3.59 -6.38 -2.62
CA LYS A 56 -3.04 -5.97 -1.32
C LYS A 56 -2.47 -4.55 -1.34
N ILE A 57 -1.78 -4.13 -2.40
CA ILE A 57 -1.29 -2.74 -2.49
C ILE A 57 -2.46 -1.76 -2.60
N HIS A 58 -3.51 -2.09 -3.33
CA HIS A 58 -4.72 -1.26 -3.40
C HIS A 58 -5.41 -1.17 -2.04
N ASP A 59 -5.68 -2.31 -1.40
CA ASP A 59 -6.30 -2.40 -0.08
C ASP A 59 -5.46 -1.67 0.98
N ASP A 60 -4.13 -1.79 0.95
CA ASP A 60 -3.22 -1.08 1.86
C ASP A 60 -3.22 0.44 1.58
N ILE A 61 -3.29 0.87 0.32
CA ILE A 61 -3.37 2.30 -0.05
C ILE A 61 -4.72 2.88 0.37
N GLU A 62 -5.81 2.17 0.16
CA GLU A 62 -7.15 2.56 0.59
C GLU A 62 -7.19 2.66 2.11
N ARG A 63 -6.67 1.64 2.81
CA ARG A 63 -6.61 1.61 4.27
C ARG A 63 -5.80 2.76 4.87
N VAL A 64 -4.61 3.03 4.34
CA VAL A 64 -3.79 4.15 4.86
C VAL A 64 -4.45 5.50 4.59
N THR A 65 -5.20 5.62 3.49
CA THR A 65 -5.92 6.83 3.10
C THR A 65 -7.11 7.06 4.04
N GLU A 66 -7.89 6.02 4.34
CA GLU A 66 -8.96 6.07 5.33
C GLU A 66 -8.44 6.51 6.71
N LEU A 67 -7.37 5.86 7.19
CA LEU A 67 -6.74 6.18 8.47
C LEU A 67 -6.24 7.63 8.52
N TYR A 68 -5.64 8.11 7.43
CA TYR A 68 -5.24 9.51 7.31
C TYR A 68 -6.44 10.46 7.48
N TYR A 69 -7.51 10.28 6.71
CA TYR A 69 -8.70 11.14 6.80
C TYR A 69 -9.45 11.04 8.13
N GLU A 70 -9.41 9.89 8.78
CA GLU A 70 -9.99 9.71 10.12
C GLU A 70 -9.22 10.54 11.15
N ILE A 71 -7.89 10.44 11.14
CA ILE A 71 -7.02 11.03 12.16
C ILE A 71 -6.81 12.53 11.90
N SER A 72 -6.64 12.96 10.65
CA SER A 72 -6.32 14.35 10.29
C SER A 72 -7.41 15.34 10.72
N LYS A 73 -8.67 14.91 10.84
CA LYS A 73 -9.78 15.71 11.38
C LYS A 73 -9.49 16.30 12.77
N ASN A 74 -8.62 15.64 13.54
CA ASN A 74 -8.27 16.03 14.90
C ASN A 74 -6.94 16.80 14.98
N TYR A 75 -6.44 17.29 13.84
CA TYR A 75 -5.22 18.09 13.74
C TYR A 75 -5.52 19.39 13.00
N GLU A 76 -4.93 20.49 13.46
CA GLU A 76 -5.04 21.80 12.81
C GLU A 76 -4.30 21.84 11.47
N SER A 77 -3.25 21.03 11.29
CA SER A 77 -2.53 20.91 10.03
C SER A 77 -1.84 19.56 9.86
N ASP A 78 -1.62 19.17 8.60
CA ASP A 78 -0.83 17.97 8.25
C ASP A 78 0.61 18.02 8.78
N PHE A 79 1.16 19.22 9.02
CA PHE A 79 2.48 19.37 9.61
C PHE A 79 2.51 18.92 11.08
N LEU A 80 1.46 19.25 11.85
CA LEU A 80 1.34 18.79 13.24
C LEU A 80 1.12 17.28 13.29
N LEU A 81 0.31 16.74 12.37
CA LEU A 81 0.16 15.28 12.21
C LEU A 81 1.49 14.61 11.87
N ALA A 82 2.28 15.18 10.95
CA ALA A 82 3.60 14.66 10.58
C ALA A 82 4.58 14.66 11.75
N LYS A 83 4.52 15.69 12.63
CA LYS A 83 5.32 15.74 13.86
C LYS A 83 4.96 14.59 14.82
N ASP A 84 3.68 14.32 15.03
CA ASP A 84 3.26 13.23 15.91
C ASP A 84 3.56 11.85 15.34
N LEU A 85 3.41 11.67 14.02
CA LEU A 85 3.79 10.42 13.34
C LEU A 85 5.30 10.13 13.41
N LEU A 86 6.15 11.14 13.61
CA LEU A 86 7.59 10.96 13.76
C LEU A 86 7.94 10.00 14.91
N LYS A 87 7.13 9.98 15.98
CA LYS A 87 7.29 9.06 17.12
C LYS A 87 7.32 7.59 16.67
N PHE A 88 6.57 7.26 15.62
CA PHE A 88 6.46 5.91 15.08
C PHE A 88 7.27 5.69 13.80
N LEU A 89 7.73 6.78 13.17
CA LEU A 89 8.50 6.78 11.93
C LEU A 89 9.85 7.53 12.10
N PRO A 90 10.70 7.17 13.10
CA PRO A 90 11.89 7.97 13.44
C PRO A 90 12.96 7.98 12.34
N PHE A 91 12.87 7.06 11.38
CA PHE A 91 13.79 6.93 10.24
C PHE A 91 13.44 7.86 9.07
N ILE A 92 12.33 8.60 9.16
CA ILE A 92 11.85 9.52 8.13
C ILE A 92 11.81 10.93 8.73
N THR A 93 12.25 11.94 7.99
CA THR A 93 12.16 13.33 8.47
C THR A 93 10.70 13.80 8.50
N VAL A 94 10.36 14.70 9.42
CA VAL A 94 9.01 15.33 9.48
C VAL A 94 8.61 15.92 8.12
N TYR A 95 9.56 16.56 7.42
CA TYR A 95 9.33 17.10 6.08
C TYR A 95 8.93 16.01 5.08
N ASN A 96 9.60 14.86 5.09
CA ASN A 96 9.28 13.75 4.19
C ASN A 96 7.94 13.10 4.54
N ILE A 97 7.59 13.02 5.83
CA ILE A 97 6.28 12.56 6.28
C ILE A 97 5.20 13.53 5.77
N TYR A 98 5.35 14.83 6.02
CA TYR A 98 4.44 15.88 5.56
C TYR A 98 4.24 15.85 4.04
N GLN A 99 5.32 15.79 3.26
CA GLN A 99 5.23 15.67 1.80
C GLN A 99 4.51 14.39 1.35
N THR A 100 4.66 13.29 2.09
CA THR A 100 3.96 12.03 1.81
C THR A 100 2.45 12.16 2.04
N LEU A 101 2.05 12.87 3.11
CA LEU A 101 0.65 13.15 3.42
C LEU A 101 0.02 14.06 2.36
N VAL A 102 0.67 15.20 2.05
CA VAL A 102 0.14 16.20 1.10
C VAL A 102 0.04 15.67 -0.32
N VAL A 103 0.96 14.80 -0.76
CA VAL A 103 1.04 14.31 -2.15
C VAL A 103 0.46 12.89 -2.29
N PHE A 104 -0.08 12.29 -1.22
CA PHE A 104 -0.64 10.93 -1.18
C PHE A 104 0.29 9.86 -1.77
N LYS A 105 1.60 9.95 -1.52
CA LYS A 105 2.60 9.02 -2.05
C LYS A 105 3.02 7.95 -1.05
N PHE A 106 2.04 7.22 -0.51
CA PHE A 106 2.30 6.16 0.47
C PHE A 106 3.06 4.95 -0.10
N GLN A 107 3.09 4.77 -1.43
CA GLN A 107 3.56 3.55 -2.13
C GLN A 107 4.87 2.91 -1.62
N LYS A 108 5.85 3.70 -1.16
CA LYS A 108 7.14 3.17 -0.70
C LYS A 108 7.10 2.67 0.77
N HIS A 109 6.14 3.15 1.56
CA HIS A 109 6.08 2.95 3.01
C HIS A 109 4.66 2.68 3.54
N THR A 110 3.69 2.31 2.68
CA THR A 110 2.26 2.18 3.01
C THR A 110 2.03 1.41 4.31
N VAL A 111 2.62 0.21 4.44
CA VAL A 111 2.48 -0.63 5.64
C VAL A 111 2.97 0.07 6.92
N LYS A 112 4.11 0.77 6.85
CA LYS A 112 4.66 1.51 8.00
C LYS A 112 3.77 2.69 8.39
N PHE A 113 3.17 3.35 7.40
CA PHE A 113 2.21 4.42 7.66
C PHE A 113 0.92 3.88 8.28
N ILE A 114 0.39 2.74 7.81
CA ILE A 114 -0.76 2.06 8.44
C ILE A 114 -0.45 1.79 9.92
N GLU A 115 0.68 1.14 10.21
CA GLU A 115 1.10 0.84 11.59
C GLU A 115 1.24 2.10 12.46
N ALA A 116 1.81 3.18 11.90
CA ALA A 116 1.99 4.44 12.60
C ALA A 116 0.63 5.11 12.92
N PHE A 117 -0.30 5.11 11.97
CA PHE A 117 -1.63 5.64 12.18
C PHE A 117 -2.45 4.83 13.19
N GLU A 118 -2.41 3.50 13.11
CA GLU A 118 -3.08 2.61 14.08
C GLU A 118 -2.56 2.83 15.51
N LYS A 119 -1.24 2.97 15.68
CA LYS A 119 -0.64 3.29 16.99
C LYS A 119 -1.07 4.65 17.51
N LEU A 120 -1.04 5.67 16.64
CA LEU A 120 -1.46 7.03 16.99
C LEU A 120 -2.95 7.09 17.38
N LYS A 121 -3.80 6.33 16.68
CA LYS A 121 -5.23 6.18 17.02
C LYS A 121 -5.42 5.51 18.38
N ALA A 122 -4.69 4.42 18.64
CA ALA A 122 -4.76 3.69 19.90
C ALA A 122 -4.27 4.50 21.12
N GLU A 123 -3.28 5.38 20.96
CA GLU A 123 -2.86 6.30 22.02
C GLU A 123 -3.98 7.29 22.38
N ARG A 124 -4.62 7.87 21.37
CA ARG A 124 -5.71 8.84 21.59
C ARG A 124 -6.94 8.23 22.24
N SER A 125 -7.30 7.00 21.87
CA SER A 125 -8.41 6.29 22.53
C SER A 125 -8.18 6.01 24.01
N LYS A 126 -6.92 5.99 24.48
CA LYS A 126 -6.59 5.85 25.91
C LYS A 126 -6.69 7.18 26.65
N ASP A 127 -6.32 8.29 26.02
CA ASP A 127 -6.46 9.62 26.62
C ASP A 127 -7.94 10.00 26.83
N ASP A 128 -8.82 9.67 25.88
CA ASP A 128 -10.27 9.90 26.03
C ASP A 128 -10.90 9.06 27.15
N SER A 129 -10.27 7.93 27.51
CA SER A 129 -10.74 7.03 28.59
C SER A 129 -10.24 7.43 29.99
N GLN A 130 -9.30 8.37 30.09
CA GLN A 130 -8.78 8.88 31.37
C GLN A 130 -9.46 10.18 31.82
N VAL A 131 -10.38 10.71 31.02
CA VAL A 131 -11.25 11.84 31.37
C VAL A 131 -12.62 11.32 31.81
N VAL A 132 -12.66 10.51 32.87
CA VAL A 132 -13.89 10.13 33.60
C VAL A 132 -13.62 10.14 35.09
#